data_AF-A0A924BJ09-F1
#
_entry.id   AF-A0A924BJ09-F1
#
_cell.length_a   1.000
_cell.length_b   1.000
_cell.length_c   1.000
_cell.angle_alpha   90.00
_cell.angle_beta   90.00
_cell.angle_gamma   90.00
#
_symmetry.space_group_name_H-M   'P 1'
#
loop_
_entity.id
_entity.type
_entity.pdbx_description
1 polymer ?
#
loop_
_entity_poly.entity_id
_entity_poly.type
_entity_poly.pdbx_seq_one_letter_code
_entity_poly.pdbx_strand_id
1 'polypeptide(L)'
;MTNVSIPSLPNITFFEDFINSEQEQIYLANLLKELEFKSEIYIFNGVTIESKRKVSYHSEHAYTYSNQSYSGKPWTPTLALLRQLIADKTGIDFNAVLCNHH
;
A
#
# COMPACT_ATOMS: atom_id res chain seq x y z
N MET A 1 -16.31 -17.00 -9.08
CA MET A 1 -15.03 -16.26 -9.10
C MET A 1 -14.60 -16.15 -10.55
N THR A 2 -14.76 -14.98 -11.14
CA THR A 2 -14.35 -14.74 -12.53
C THR A 2 -12.87 -14.36 -12.49
N ASN A 3 -11.98 -15.34 -12.66
CA ASN A 3 -10.56 -15.04 -12.85
C ASN A 3 -10.40 -14.45 -14.25
N VAL A 4 -10.41 -13.12 -14.35
CA VAL A 4 -10.08 -12.45 -15.60
C VAL A 4 -8.57 -12.53 -15.78
N SER A 5 -8.11 -13.50 -16.58
CA SER A 5 -6.73 -13.59 -17.04
C SER A 5 -6.55 -12.58 -18.17
N ILE A 6 -5.73 -11.55 -17.97
CA ILE A 6 -5.38 -10.59 -19.02
C ILE A 6 -4.40 -11.30 -19.97
N PRO A 7 -4.75 -11.57 -21.25
CA PRO A 7 -3.98 -12.47 -22.12
C PRO A 7 -2.52 -12.06 -22.38
N SER A 8 -2.20 -10.77 -22.22
CA SER A 8 -0.83 -10.24 -22.36
C SER A 8 0.00 -10.28 -21.06
N LEU A 9 -0.61 -10.62 -19.92
CA LEU A 9 0.02 -10.61 -18.60
C LEU A 9 -0.39 -11.88 -17.82
N PRO A 10 0.22 -13.04 -18.13
CA PRO A 10 -0.24 -14.36 -17.66
C PRO A 10 -0.19 -14.58 -16.14
N ASN A 11 0.36 -13.64 -15.37
CA ASN A 11 0.50 -13.71 -13.91
C ASN A 11 -0.27 -12.61 -13.17
N ILE A 12 -1.32 -12.06 -13.78
CA ILE A 12 -2.19 -11.06 -13.13
C ILE A 12 -3.55 -11.68 -12.85
N THR A 13 -3.97 -11.58 -11.59
CA THR A 13 -5.33 -11.94 -11.15
C THR A 13 -6.01 -10.70 -10.62
N PHE A 14 -7.23 -10.44 -11.11
CA PHE A 14 -8.09 -9.36 -10.64
C PHE A 14 -9.21 -9.94 -9.78
N PHE A 15 -9.42 -9.36 -8.59
CA PHE A 15 -10.49 -9.73 -7.69
C PHE A 15 -11.53 -8.60 -7.64
N GLU A 16 -12.63 -8.78 -8.36
CA GLU A 16 -13.81 -7.92 -8.27
C GLU A 16 -14.40 -7.95 -6.86
N ASP A 17 -14.89 -6.80 -6.39
CA ASP A 17 -15.59 -6.63 -5.12
C ASP A 17 -14.86 -7.28 -3.92
N PHE A 18 -13.52 -7.20 -3.91
CA PHE A 18 -12.69 -7.79 -2.86
C PHE A 18 -13.02 -7.23 -1.47
N ILE A 19 -13.42 -5.97 -1.42
CA ILE A 19 -13.95 -5.28 -0.24
C ILE A 19 -15.38 -4.86 -0.58
N ASN A 20 -16.33 -5.17 0.29
CA ASN A 20 -17.72 -4.75 0.09
C ASN A 20 -17.93 -3.26 0.48
N SER A 21 -19.02 -2.65 0.03
CA SER A 21 -19.26 -1.21 0.21
C SER A 21 -19.36 -0.76 1.68
N GLU A 22 -19.82 -1.62 2.59
CA GLU A 22 -19.87 -1.29 4.03
C GLU A 22 -18.46 -1.22 4.62
N GLN A 23 -17.63 -2.23 4.30
CA GLN A 23 -16.23 -2.29 4.71
C GLN A 23 -15.41 -1.15 4.11
N GLU A 24 -15.65 -0.80 2.84
CA GLU A 24 -14.94 0.26 2.13
C GLU A 24 -15.00 1.59 2.89
N GLN A 25 -16.20 2.03 3.27
CA GLN A 25 -16.40 3.30 3.96
C GLN A 25 -15.69 3.32 5.33
N ILE A 26 -15.79 2.21 6.07
CA ILE A 26 -15.17 2.06 7.38
C ILE A 26 -13.65 2.06 7.27
N TYR A 27 -13.09 1.29 6.35
CA TYR A 27 -11.64 1.19 6.16
C TYR A 27 -11.06 2.51 5.68
N LEU A 28 -11.70 3.19 4.72
CA LEU A 28 -11.22 4.49 4.26
C LEU A 28 -11.21 5.52 5.40
N ALA A 29 -12.29 5.62 6.17
CA ALA A 29 -12.37 6.55 7.30
C ALA A 29 -11.29 6.27 8.36
N ASN A 30 -11.07 5.00 8.70
CA ASN A 30 -10.04 4.62 9.66
C ASN A 30 -8.63 4.88 9.12
N LEU A 31 -8.34 4.55 7.86
CA LEU A 31 -7.04 4.79 7.24
C LEU A 31 -6.71 6.29 7.21
N LEU A 32 -7.66 7.15 6.86
CA LEU A 32 -7.46 8.60 6.86
C LEU A 32 -7.18 9.15 8.27
N LYS A 33 -7.67 8.49 9.32
CA LYS A 33 -7.42 8.85 10.72
C LYS A 33 -6.12 8.28 11.26
N GLU A 34 -5.78 7.04 10.90
CA GLU A 34 -4.65 6.29 11.44
C GLU A 34 -3.33 6.61 10.72
N LEU A 35 -3.38 6.93 9.43
CA LEU A 35 -2.19 7.13 8.60
C LEU A 35 -1.75 8.59 8.59
N GLU A 36 -0.48 8.81 8.95
CA GLU A 36 0.14 10.12 8.84
C GLU A 36 0.82 10.27 7.46
N PHE A 37 0.05 10.82 6.52
CA PHE A 37 0.47 11.09 5.15
C PHE A 37 1.39 12.32 5.04
N LYS A 38 2.53 12.17 4.36
CA LYS A 38 3.49 13.26 4.09
C LYS A 38 3.84 13.33 2.62
N SER A 39 4.09 14.53 2.11
CA SER A 39 4.72 14.69 0.79
C SER A 39 6.13 14.11 0.84
N GLU A 40 6.51 13.35 -0.18
CA GLU A 40 7.90 12.91 -0.34
C GLU A 40 8.69 13.98 -1.07
N ILE A 41 9.93 14.21 -0.63
CA ILE A 41 10.91 15.00 -1.38
C ILE A 41 11.89 14.03 -2.01
N TYR A 42 12.09 14.14 -3.31
CA TYR A 42 13.07 13.34 -4.04
C TYR A 42 13.93 14.22 -4.94
N ILE A 43 15.15 13.78 -5.21
CA ILE A 43 16.07 14.46 -6.12
C ILE A 43 16.00 13.76 -7.47
N PHE A 44 15.61 14.50 -8.51
CA PHE A 44 15.60 14.01 -9.88
C PHE A 44 16.51 14.91 -10.73
N ASN A 45 17.58 14.34 -11.29
CA ASN A 45 18.58 15.07 -12.07
C ASN A 45 19.13 16.34 -11.38
N GLY A 46 19.41 16.25 -10.08
CA GLY A 46 19.93 17.36 -9.28
C GLY A 46 18.89 18.41 -8.86
N VAL A 47 17.62 18.23 -9.27
CA VAL A 47 16.51 19.09 -8.86
C VAL A 47 15.74 18.43 -7.71
N THR A 48 15.57 19.16 -6.61
CA THR A 48 14.70 18.75 -5.51
C THR A 48 13.24 18.97 -5.90
N ILE A 49 12.45 17.90 -5.91
CA ILE A 49 11.03 17.90 -6.26
C ILE A 49 10.23 17.44 -5.04
N GLU A 50 9.22 18.22 -4.66
CA GLU A 50 8.18 17.78 -3.74
C GLU A 50 7.08 17.05 -4.52
N SER A 51 6.75 15.83 -4.10
CA SER A 51 5.71 15.04 -4.72
C SER A 51 4.32 15.61 -4.44
N LYS A 52 3.46 15.62 -5.46
CA LYS A 52 2.03 15.98 -5.29
C LYS A 52 1.26 14.94 -4.47
N ARG A 53 1.67 13.67 -4.52
CA ARG A 53 1.07 12.61 -3.71
C ARG A 53 1.63 12.66 -2.31
N LYS A 54 0.76 12.42 -1.33
CA LYS A 54 1.22 12.16 0.04
C LYS A 54 1.28 10.67 0.27
N VAL A 55 2.28 10.19 0.99
CA VAL A 55 2.44 8.77 1.28
C VAL A 55 2.55 8.50 2.77
N SER A 56 2.21 7.28 3.17
CA SER A 56 2.56 6.71 4.48
C SER A 56 3.14 5.32 4.25
N TYR A 57 4.38 5.11 4.67
CA TYR A 57 5.10 3.84 4.51
C TYR A 57 5.12 3.06 5.83
N HIS A 58 4.68 1.80 5.79
CA HIS A 58 4.62 0.89 6.93
C HIS A 58 5.35 -0.41 6.61
N SER A 59 6.17 -0.91 7.53
CA SER A 59 6.99 -2.10 7.29
C SER A 59 7.47 -2.72 8.59
N GLU A 60 7.63 -4.04 8.59
CA GLU A 60 8.27 -4.79 9.69
C GLU A 60 9.79 -4.66 9.68
N HIS A 61 10.37 -4.35 8.52
CA HIS A 61 11.81 -4.28 8.32
C HIS A 61 12.20 -3.00 7.58
N ALA A 62 13.40 -2.48 7.87
CA ALA A 62 13.99 -1.44 7.05
C ALA A 62 14.41 -2.00 5.70
N TYR A 63 14.16 -1.26 4.62
CA TYR A 63 14.68 -1.59 3.29
C TYR A 63 15.63 -0.48 2.82
N THR A 64 16.61 -0.84 2.00
CA THR A 64 17.53 0.14 1.40
C THR A 64 17.28 0.20 -0.10
N TYR A 65 17.09 1.40 -0.62
CA TYR A 65 16.91 1.67 -2.03
C TYR A 65 17.74 2.89 -2.41
N SER A 66 18.52 2.80 -3.49
CA SER A 66 19.35 3.91 -3.99
C SER A 66 20.27 4.55 -2.93
N ASN A 67 20.93 3.73 -2.11
CA ASN A 67 21.78 4.14 -0.97
C ASN A 67 21.04 4.89 0.16
N GLN A 68 19.71 4.92 0.14
CA GLN A 68 18.89 5.47 1.20
C GLN A 68 18.16 4.34 1.92
N SER A 69 18.30 4.28 3.25
CA SER A 69 17.54 3.33 4.08
C SER A 69 16.23 3.95 4.51
N TYR A 70 15.14 3.20 4.32
CA TYR A 70 13.78 3.56 4.67
C TYR A 70 13.28 2.62 5.74
N SER A 71 13.00 3.15 6.93
CA SER A 71 12.28 2.45 7.98
C SER A 71 10.80 2.77 7.89
N GLY A 72 9.97 1.74 7.74
CA GLY A 72 8.51 1.90 7.78
C GLY A 72 8.01 2.20 9.18
N LYS A 73 6.86 2.87 9.26
CA LYS A 73 6.10 3.00 10.51
C LYS A 73 5.49 1.64 10.90
N PRO A 74 5.13 1.44 12.18
CA PRO A 74 4.39 0.25 12.60
C PRO A 74 3.05 0.13 11.86
N TRP A 75 2.63 -1.08 11.54
CA TRP A 75 1.31 -1.35 10.97
C TRP A 75 0.19 -0.81 11.86
N THR A 76 -0.77 -0.08 11.27
CA THR A 76 -1.97 0.35 12.00
C THR A 76 -2.99 -0.80 12.07
N PRO A 77 -3.98 -0.75 12.97
CA PRO A 77 -5.00 -1.80 13.07
C PRO A 77 -5.70 -2.07 11.74
N THR A 78 -6.06 -1.03 10.99
CA THR A 78 -6.76 -1.19 9.70
C THR A 78 -5.84 -1.77 8.63
N LEU A 79 -4.56 -1.37 8.59
CA LEU A 79 -3.59 -1.97 7.65
C LEU A 79 -3.30 -3.43 7.97
N ALA A 80 -3.20 -3.80 9.25
CA ALA A 80 -2.99 -5.19 9.66
C ALA A 80 -4.17 -6.09 9.26
N LEU A 81 -5.40 -5.58 9.39
CA LEU A 81 -6.60 -6.28 8.94
C LEU A 81 -6.60 -6.48 7.42
N LEU A 82 -6.34 -5.42 6.65
CA LEU A 82 -6.28 -5.52 5.18
C LEU A 82 -5.18 -6.48 4.72
N ARG A 83 -4.02 -6.44 5.37
CA ARG A 83 -2.91 -7.36 5.11
C ARG A 83 -3.34 -8.82 5.30
N GLN A 84 -4.05 -9.12 6.40
CA GLN A 84 -4.54 -10.47 6.65
C GLN A 84 -5.55 -10.91 5.59
N LEU A 85 -6.51 -10.05 5.23
CA LEU A 85 -7.49 -10.36 4.18
C LEU A 85 -6.82 -10.69 2.85
N ILE A 86 -5.81 -9.91 2.46
CA ILE A 86 -5.06 -10.15 1.22
C ILE A 86 -4.25 -11.44 1.33
N ALA A 87 -3.61 -11.69 2.47
CA ALA A 87 -2.86 -12.93 2.71
C ALA A 87 -3.78 -14.16 2.63
N ASP A 88 -4.94 -14.15 3.29
CA ASP A 88 -5.92 -15.23 3.24
C ASP A 88 -6.42 -15.48 1.81
N LYS A 89 -6.56 -14.42 1.01
CA LYS A 89 -7.03 -14.52 -0.37
C LYS A 89 -5.96 -15.06 -1.33
N THR A 90 -4.71 -14.68 -1.12
CA THR A 90 -3.61 -14.93 -2.07
C THR A 90 -2.70 -16.08 -1.65
N GLY A 91 -2.70 -16.44 -0.37
CA GLY A 91 -1.71 -17.34 0.23
C GLY A 91 -0.32 -16.72 0.37
N ILE A 92 -0.20 -15.39 0.29
CA ILE A 92 1.07 -14.66 0.31
C ILE A 92 1.12 -13.72 1.51
N ASP A 93 2.20 -13.79 2.29
CA ASP A 93 2.46 -12.86 3.37
C ASP A 93 3.14 -11.57 2.86
N PHE A 94 2.72 -10.43 3.41
CA PHE A 94 3.28 -9.12 3.09
C PHE A 94 3.95 -8.52 4.33
N ASN A 95 5.15 -7.99 4.18
CA ASN A 95 5.91 -7.39 5.28
C ASN A 95 6.01 -5.86 5.21
N ALA A 96 5.57 -5.26 4.11
CA ALA A 96 5.55 -3.81 3.90
C ALA A 96 4.36 -3.34 3.06
N VAL A 97 3.97 -2.07 3.22
CA VAL A 97 2.95 -1.39 2.41
C VAL A 97 3.30 0.10 2.26
N LEU A 98 3.09 0.63 1.05
CA LEU A 98 3.16 2.06 0.75
C LEU A 98 1.76 2.57 0.40
N CYS A 99 1.17 3.34 1.31
CA CYS A 99 -0.13 3.97 1.10
C CYS A 99 0.07 5.28 0.32
N ASN A 100 -0.72 5.50 -0.73
CA ASN A 100 -0.68 6.71 -1.55
C ASN A 100 -2.02 7.46 -1.43
N HIS A 101 -1.96 8.76 -1.17
CA HIS A 101 -3.13 9.66 -1.13
C HIS A 101 -2.94 10.77 -2.17
N HIS A 102 -3.90 10.89 -3.08
CA HIS A 102 -3.88 11.75 -4.26
C HIS A 102 -4.89 12.89 -4.18
#